data_AF-A0A2E7SS67-F1
#
_entry.id   AF-A0A2E7SS67-F1
#
_cell.length_a   1.000
_cell.length_b   1.000
_cell.length_c   1.000
_cell.angle_alpha   90.00
_cell.angle_beta   90.00
_cell.angle_gamma   90.00
#
_symmetry.space_group_name_H-M   'P 1'
#
loop_
_entity.id
_entity.type
_entity.pdbx_description
1 polymer ?
#
loop_
_entity_poly.entity_id
_entity_poly.type
_entity_poly.pdbx_seq_one_letter_code
_entity_poly.pdbx_strand_id
1 'polypeptide(L)'
;MSDLAAERQPLTDKEKRELDIEIDFLSGLVERDPGYIEALQLLGDDYTKRGCFTDGLKIDEHLSRLLPDDSMVFYNLACSYSLTNRIDESITALNKAVHLGYDDSKWMDTDPDLNKVRTDPRYQSIRHQLTKKHTA
;
A
#
# COMPACT_ATOMS: atom_id res chain seq x y z
N MET A 1 9.70 -26.82 -3.00
CA MET A 1 10.03 -25.39 -3.21
C MET A 1 8.73 -24.64 -3.06
N SER A 2 8.32 -24.33 -1.82
CA SER A 2 7.05 -23.66 -1.59
C SER A 2 7.25 -22.16 -1.81
N ASP A 3 6.76 -21.65 -2.93
CA ASP A 3 6.39 -20.25 -3.08
C ASP A 3 5.22 -19.96 -2.14
N LEU A 4 5.50 -19.88 -0.84
CA LEU A 4 4.62 -19.20 0.09
C LEU A 4 4.86 -17.72 -0.19
N ALA A 5 4.06 -17.14 -1.09
CA ALA A 5 3.81 -15.71 -1.01
C ALA A 5 3.54 -15.40 0.47
N ALA A 6 4.23 -14.41 1.03
CA ALA A 6 3.97 -14.06 2.42
C ALA A 6 2.47 -13.75 2.53
N GLU A 7 1.76 -14.48 3.39
CA GLU A 7 0.35 -14.23 3.66
C GLU A 7 0.24 -13.24 4.80
N ARG A 8 -0.81 -12.42 4.81
CA ARG A 8 -1.09 -11.56 5.97
C ARG A 8 -1.36 -12.46 7.18
N GLN A 9 -0.66 -12.21 8.27
CA GLN A 9 -0.89 -12.94 9.50
C GLN A 9 -2.27 -12.56 10.08
N PRO A 10 -3.09 -13.53 10.50
CA PRO A 10 -4.38 -13.24 11.08
C PRO A 10 -4.24 -12.61 12.47
N LEU A 11 -5.02 -11.56 12.73
CA LEU A 11 -5.10 -10.91 14.04
C LEU A 11 -5.92 -11.74 15.03
N THR A 12 -5.50 -11.75 16.29
CA THR A 12 -6.31 -12.19 17.43
C THR A 12 -7.49 -11.26 17.68
N ASP A 13 -8.51 -11.71 18.41
CA ASP A 13 -9.67 -10.87 18.72
C ASP A 13 -9.32 -9.68 19.63
N LYS A 14 -8.27 -9.82 20.44
CA LYS A 14 -7.74 -8.71 21.24
C LYS A 14 -7.11 -7.65 20.33
N GLU A 15 -6.23 -8.05 19.42
CA GLU A 15 -5.59 -7.13 18.47
C GLU A 15 -6.60 -6.44 17.56
N LYS A 16 -7.63 -7.17 17.09
CA LYS A 16 -8.72 -6.56 16.31
C LYS A 16 -9.43 -5.46 17.10
N ARG A 17 -9.72 -5.70 18.38
CA ARG A 17 -10.40 -4.72 19.23
C ARG A 17 -9.53 -3.50 19.51
N GLU A 18 -8.24 -3.70 19.77
CA GLU A 18 -7.28 -2.60 19.96
C GLU A 18 -7.16 -1.78 18.68
N LEU A 19 -7.08 -2.44 17.52
CA LEU A 19 -7.04 -1.81 16.21
C LEU A 19 -8.32 -1.04 15.88
N ASP A 20 -9.49 -1.59 16.22
CA ASP A 20 -10.78 -0.92 16.01
C ASP A 20 -10.89 0.38 16.84
N ILE A 21 -10.36 0.39 18.08
CA ILE A 21 -10.30 1.60 18.93
C ILE A 21 -9.36 2.65 18.33
N GLU A 22 -8.20 2.22 17.83
CA GLU A 22 -7.22 3.12 17.20
C GLU A 22 -7.78 3.74 15.91
N ILE A 23 -8.42 2.94 15.07
CA ILE A 23 -9.13 3.38 13.86
C ILE A 23 -10.19 4.42 14.21
N ASP A 24 -11.03 4.18 15.22
CA ASP A 24 -12.07 5.12 15.64
C ASP A 24 -11.47 6.47 16.07
N PHE A 25 -10.39 6.43 16.85
CA PHE A 25 -9.68 7.62 17.31
C PHE A 25 -9.06 8.41 16.14
N LEU A 26 -8.32 7.73 15.26
CA LEU A 26 -7.67 8.33 14.09
C LEU A 26 -8.70 8.89 13.10
N SER A 27 -9.82 8.19 12.89
CA SER A 27 -10.92 8.65 12.05
C SER A 27 -11.47 9.99 12.55
N GLY A 28 -11.69 10.14 13.85
CA GLY A 28 -12.10 11.42 14.45
C GLY A 28 -11.09 12.55 14.27
N LEU A 29 -9.79 12.24 14.27
CA LEU A 29 -8.74 13.22 13.97
C LEU A 29 -8.79 13.67 12.51
N VAL A 30 -8.88 12.73 11.58
CA VAL A 30 -8.94 12.99 10.13
C VAL A 30 -10.23 13.71 9.74
N GLU A 31 -11.36 13.41 10.38
CA GLU A 31 -12.60 14.16 10.17
C GLU A 31 -12.47 15.64 10.57
N ARG A 32 -11.72 15.91 11.65
CA ARG A 32 -11.50 17.27 12.15
C ARG A 32 -10.44 18.03 11.34
N ASP A 33 -9.41 17.32 10.91
CA ASP A 33 -8.34 17.83 10.06
C ASP A 33 -8.03 16.84 8.93
N PRO A 34 -8.68 16.99 7.77
CA PRO A 34 -8.46 16.13 6.62
C PRO A 34 -7.05 16.22 6.04
N GLY A 35 -6.25 17.20 6.44
CA GLY A 35 -4.86 17.38 6.02
C GLY A 35 -3.84 16.79 6.99
N TYR A 36 -4.26 16.12 8.07
CA TYR A 36 -3.35 15.55 9.05
C TYR A 36 -2.69 14.28 8.51
N ILE A 37 -1.56 14.47 7.81
CA ILE A 37 -0.82 13.44 7.06
C ILE A 37 -0.47 12.23 7.93
N GLU A 38 0.07 12.44 9.12
CA GLU A 38 0.51 11.36 9.99
C GLU A 38 -0.67 10.50 10.46
N ALA A 39 -1.81 11.14 10.78
CA ALA A 39 -3.03 10.42 11.14
C ALA A 39 -3.60 9.64 9.95
N LEU A 40 -3.56 10.21 8.75
CA LEU A 40 -3.96 9.52 7.52
C LEU A 40 -3.06 8.29 7.24
N GLN A 41 -1.74 8.42 7.39
CA GLN A 41 -0.82 7.30 7.17
C GLN A 41 -1.12 6.13 8.11
N LEU A 42 -1.25 6.41 9.41
CA LEU A 42 -1.61 5.39 10.41
C LEU A 42 -2.98 4.77 10.12
N LEU A 43 -3.98 5.60 9.78
CA LEU A 43 -5.33 5.13 9.50
C LEU A 43 -5.41 4.23 8.25
N GLY A 44 -4.66 4.55 7.20
CA GLY A 44 -4.56 3.73 5.99
C GLY A 44 -3.93 2.36 6.28
N ASP A 45 -2.83 2.35 7.02
CA ASP A 45 -2.15 1.12 7.45
C ASP A 45 -3.05 0.27 8.34
N ASP A 46 -3.76 0.87 9.29
CA ASP A 46 -4.65 0.19 10.22
C ASP A 46 -5.87 -0.40 9.53
N TYR A 47 -6.52 0.33 8.62
CA TYR A 47 -7.59 -0.23 7.80
C TYR A 47 -7.11 -1.43 7.00
N THR A 48 -5.93 -1.35 6.41
CA THR A 48 -5.34 -2.42 5.61
C THR A 48 -5.03 -3.64 6.49
N LYS A 49 -4.43 -3.43 7.66
CA LYS A 49 -4.16 -4.48 8.66
C LYS A 49 -5.46 -5.12 9.19
N ARG A 50 -6.53 -4.34 9.33
CA ARG A 50 -7.85 -4.82 9.79
C ARG A 50 -8.62 -5.59 8.71
N GLY A 51 -8.19 -5.52 7.45
CA GLY A 51 -8.84 -6.10 6.28
C GLY A 51 -9.91 -5.20 5.64
N CYS A 52 -10.02 -3.95 6.08
CA CYS A 52 -10.92 -2.92 5.55
C CYS A 52 -10.30 -2.23 4.31
N PHE A 53 -9.94 -3.02 3.30
CA PHE A 53 -9.13 -2.55 2.16
C PHE A 53 -9.77 -1.41 1.36
N THR A 54 -11.10 -1.40 1.25
CA THR A 54 -11.81 -0.31 0.57
C THR A 54 -11.72 1.02 1.30
N ASP A 55 -11.59 1.02 2.62
CA ASP A 55 -11.44 2.25 3.41
C ASP A 55 -9.98 2.69 3.42
N GLY A 56 -9.04 1.75 3.58
CA GLY A 56 -7.60 2.01 3.39
C GLY A 56 -7.31 2.65 2.02
N LEU A 57 -7.93 2.13 0.94
CA LEU A 57 -7.80 2.71 -0.39
C LEU A 57 -8.24 4.18 -0.47
N LYS A 58 -9.34 4.57 0.18
CA LYS A 58 -9.79 5.97 0.18
C LYS A 58 -8.78 6.88 0.85
N ILE A 59 -8.15 6.39 1.92
CA ILE A 59 -7.10 7.10 2.65
C ILE A 59 -5.86 7.27 1.78
N ASP A 60 -5.38 6.20 1.13
CA ASP A 60 -4.23 6.28 0.23
C ASP A 60 -4.48 7.16 -0.99
N GLU A 61 -5.69 7.11 -1.58
CA GLU A 61 -6.09 8.03 -2.63
C GLU A 61 -6.06 9.48 -2.14
N HIS A 62 -6.41 9.73 -0.87
CA HIS A 62 -6.31 11.05 -0.26
C HIS A 62 -4.86 11.48 -0.07
N LEU A 63 -4.02 10.65 0.54
CA LEU A 63 -2.60 10.90 0.73
C LEU A 63 -1.91 11.20 -0.61
N SER A 64 -2.25 10.48 -1.69
CA SER A 64 -1.68 10.69 -3.02
C SER A 64 -1.99 12.07 -3.62
N ARG A 65 -3.07 12.73 -3.18
CA ARG A 65 -3.42 14.10 -3.57
C ARG A 65 -2.66 15.13 -2.74
N LEU A 66 -2.45 14.86 -1.46
CA LEU A 66 -1.70 15.73 -0.54
C LEU A 66 -0.19 15.68 -0.81
N LEU A 67 0.31 14.51 -1.19
CA LEU A 67 1.72 14.20 -1.39
C LEU A 67 1.96 13.63 -2.79
N PRO A 68 1.79 14.44 -3.86
CA PRO A 68 1.84 13.96 -5.24
C PRO A 68 3.23 13.49 -5.71
N ASP A 69 4.27 13.82 -4.96
CA ASP A 69 5.68 13.53 -5.26
C ASP A 69 6.33 12.55 -4.27
N ASP A 70 5.56 11.96 -3.35
CA ASP A 70 6.06 11.00 -2.38
C ASP A 70 6.00 9.57 -2.94
N SER A 71 7.16 8.94 -3.13
CA SER A 71 7.24 7.60 -3.71
C SER A 71 6.61 6.51 -2.84
N MET A 72 6.66 6.65 -1.51
CA MET A 72 6.09 5.69 -0.57
C MET A 72 4.56 5.73 -0.59
N VAL A 73 3.98 6.93 -0.69
CA VAL A 73 2.52 7.11 -0.84
C VAL A 73 2.01 6.40 -2.10
N PHE A 74 2.70 6.53 -3.23
CA PHE A 74 2.30 5.82 -4.45
C PHE A 74 2.55 4.31 -4.39
N TYR A 75 3.53 3.85 -3.60
CA TYR A 75 3.72 2.44 -3.33
C TYR A 75 2.54 1.86 -2.54
N ASN A 76 2.17 2.48 -1.42
CA ASN A 76 1.04 2.07 -0.59
C ASN A 76 -0.28 2.10 -1.38
N LEU A 77 -0.48 3.15 -2.20
CA LEU A 77 -1.63 3.22 -3.10
C LEU A 77 -1.67 2.05 -4.10
N ALA A 78 -0.53 1.63 -4.63
CA ALA A 78 -0.45 0.45 -5.48
C ALA A 78 -0.86 -0.83 -4.72
N CYS A 79 -0.41 -1.00 -3.48
CA CYS A 79 -0.83 -2.10 -2.60
C CYS A 79 -2.35 -2.08 -2.36
N SER A 80 -2.92 -0.93 -2.01
CA SER A 80 -4.37 -0.77 -1.82
C SER A 80 -5.19 -1.09 -3.08
N TYR A 81 -4.73 -0.66 -4.25
CA TYR A 81 -5.35 -1.03 -5.53
C TYR A 81 -5.27 -2.54 -5.80
N SER A 82 -4.14 -3.17 -5.51
CA SER A 82 -3.99 -4.62 -5.65
C SER A 82 -4.97 -5.38 -4.74
N LEU A 83 -5.02 -5.04 -3.45
CA LEU A 83 -5.91 -5.66 -2.47
C LEU A 83 -7.39 -5.56 -2.89
N THR A 84 -7.78 -4.42 -3.45
CA THR A 84 -9.13 -4.15 -3.97
C THR A 84 -9.36 -4.62 -5.42
N ASN A 85 -8.44 -5.40 -6.00
CA ASN A 85 -8.55 -6.01 -7.32
C ASN A 85 -8.57 -5.02 -8.51
N ARG A 86 -8.03 -3.83 -8.30
CA ARG A 86 -7.88 -2.74 -9.29
C ARG A 86 -6.48 -2.79 -9.92
N ILE A 87 -6.22 -3.83 -10.70
CA ILE A 87 -4.86 -4.19 -11.14
C ILE A 87 -4.24 -3.13 -12.07
N ASP A 88 -5.03 -2.51 -12.95
CA ASP A 88 -4.55 -1.48 -13.86
C ASP A 88 -4.09 -0.22 -13.11
N GLU A 89 -4.88 0.22 -12.12
CA GLU A 89 -4.55 1.34 -11.27
C GLU A 89 -3.34 1.03 -10.38
N SER A 90 -3.24 -0.19 -9.87
CA SER A 90 -2.08 -0.63 -9.09
C SER A 90 -0.78 -0.55 -9.90
N ILE A 91 -0.77 -1.09 -11.14
CA ILE A 91 0.39 -0.99 -12.04
C ILE A 91 0.74 0.48 -12.32
N THR A 92 -0.26 1.34 -12.50
CA THR A 92 -0.05 2.78 -12.74
C THR A 92 0.60 3.45 -11.53
N ALA A 93 0.08 3.22 -10.33
CA ALA A 93 0.62 3.76 -9.09
C ALA A 93 2.05 3.24 -8.83
N LEU A 94 2.31 1.95 -9.07
CA LEU A 94 3.61 1.34 -8.86
C LEU A 94 4.68 1.89 -9.82
N ASN A 95 4.34 2.12 -11.09
CA ASN A 95 5.23 2.82 -12.03
C ASN A 95 5.56 4.23 -11.53
N LYS A 96 4.56 4.95 -11.01
CA LYS A 96 4.77 6.30 -10.46
C LYS A 96 5.67 6.26 -9.22
N ALA A 97 5.48 5.32 -8.30
CA ALA A 97 6.34 5.12 -7.13
C ALA A 97 7.81 4.93 -7.54
N VAL A 98 8.08 4.03 -8.49
CA VAL A 98 9.43 3.76 -9.01
C VAL A 98 10.03 4.97 -9.75
N HIS A 99 9.20 5.74 -10.45
CA HIS A 99 9.64 6.99 -11.08
C HIS A 99 10.06 8.03 -10.04
N LEU A 100 9.29 8.18 -8.96
CA LEU A 100 9.55 9.11 -7.85
C LEU A 100 10.70 8.68 -6.93
N GLY A 101 11.15 7.42 -7.02
CA GLY A 101 12.36 6.97 -6.32
C GLY A 101 12.20 5.75 -5.42
N TYR A 102 11.01 5.12 -5.37
CA TYR A 102 10.85 3.86 -4.65
C TYR A 102 11.76 2.80 -5.26
N ASP A 103 12.56 2.11 -4.43
CA ASP A 103 13.61 1.20 -4.89
C ASP A 103 13.69 -0.15 -4.14
N ASP A 104 12.77 -0.44 -3.20
CA ASP A 104 12.76 -1.71 -2.48
C ASP A 104 12.13 -2.86 -3.31
N SER A 105 12.82 -3.21 -4.39
CA SER A 105 12.45 -4.32 -5.26
C SER A 105 12.35 -5.67 -4.55
N LYS A 106 13.14 -5.87 -3.48
CA LYS A 106 13.13 -7.11 -2.71
C LYS A 106 11.83 -7.23 -1.93
N TRP A 107 11.40 -6.16 -1.26
CA TRP A 107 10.13 -6.15 -0.57
C TRP A 107 8.96 -6.34 -1.54
N MET A 108 8.94 -5.61 -2.66
CA MET A 108 7.91 -5.74 -3.70
C MET A 108 7.66 -7.19 -4.12
N ASP A 109 8.73 -7.99 -4.22
CA ASP A 109 8.63 -9.39 -4.66
C ASP A 109 8.04 -10.33 -3.61
N THR A 110 8.01 -9.91 -2.36
CA THR A 110 7.50 -10.69 -1.22
C THR A 110 6.23 -10.11 -0.60
N ASP A 111 5.88 -8.86 -0.90
CA ASP A 111 4.74 -8.17 -0.31
C ASP A 111 3.42 -8.91 -0.61
N PRO A 112 2.69 -9.39 0.43
CA PRO A 112 1.37 -10.01 0.27
C PRO A 112 0.40 -9.14 -0.54
N ASP A 113 0.54 -7.83 -0.40
CA ASP A 113 -0.46 -6.88 -0.88
C ASP A 113 -0.38 -6.77 -2.40
N LEU A 114 0.79 -7.07 -2.97
CA LEU A 114 1.02 -7.11 -4.41
C LEU A 114 0.80 -8.51 -5.02
N ASN A 115 0.36 -9.53 -4.27
CA ASN A 115 0.17 -10.90 -4.76
C ASN A 115 -0.57 -10.97 -6.11
N LYS A 116 -1.63 -10.20 -6.29
CA LYS A 116 -2.42 -10.19 -7.52
C LYS A 116 -1.67 -9.50 -8.67
N VAL A 117 -0.96 -8.42 -8.38
CA VAL A 117 -0.23 -7.60 -9.36
C VAL A 117 1.04 -8.28 -9.85
N ARG A 118 1.72 -9.06 -8.99
CA ARG A 118 2.95 -9.80 -9.35
C ARG A 118 2.74 -10.79 -10.49
N THR A 119 1.50 -11.21 -10.75
CA THR A 119 1.13 -12.10 -11.87
C THR A 119 0.91 -11.36 -13.19
N ASP A 120 0.76 -10.04 -13.17
CA ASP A 120 0.59 -9.23 -14.37
C ASP A 120 1.94 -9.07 -15.12
N PRO A 121 2.00 -9.29 -16.45
CA PRO A 121 3.24 -9.16 -17.22
C PRO A 121 3.91 -7.78 -17.11
N ARG A 122 3.13 -6.71 -16.88
CA ARG A 122 3.64 -5.34 -16.74
C ARG A 122 4.49 -5.19 -15.47
N TYR A 123 4.23 -5.97 -14.42
CA TYR A 123 5.05 -5.96 -13.21
C TYR A 123 6.52 -6.31 -13.48
N GLN A 124 6.78 -7.26 -14.39
CA GLN A 124 8.16 -7.61 -14.77
C GLN A 124 8.89 -6.45 -15.45
N SER A 125 8.16 -5.60 -16.19
CA SER A 125 8.74 -4.39 -16.79
C SER A 125 9.12 -3.36 -15.74
N ILE A 126 8.36 -3.26 -14.64
CA ILE A 126 8.69 -2.39 -13.49
C ILE A 126 9.94 -2.91 -12.79
N ARG A 127 10.00 -4.22 -12.49
CA ARG A 127 11.17 -4.83 -11.86
C ARG A 127 12.45 -4.63 -12.66
N HIS A 128 12.38 -4.77 -13.98
CA HIS A 128 13.54 -4.55 -14.84
C HIS A 128 14.08 -3.11 -14.78
N GLN A 129 13.20 -2.12 -14.61
CA GLN A 129 13.61 -0.71 -14.44
C GLN A 129 14.39 -0.52 -13.14
N LEU A 130 13.94 -1.14 -12.05
CA LEU A 130 14.61 -1.09 -10.74
C LEU A 130 16.01 -1.73 -10.80
N THR A 131 16.13 -2.93 -11.39
CA THR A 131 17.43 -3.60 -11.53
C THR A 131 18.42 -2.75 -12.31
N LYS A 132 17.98 -2.10 -13.40
CA LYS A 132 18.85 -1.22 -14.19
C LYS A 132 19.37 -0.03 -13.40
N LYS A 133 18.52 0.60 -12.58
CA LYS A 133 18.91 1.73 -11.71
C LYS A 133 20.04 1.36 -10.73
N HIS A 134 20.11 0.13 -10.25
CA HIS A 134 21.16 -0.31 -9.33
C HIS A 134 22.48 -0.72 -10.01
N THR A 135 22.46 -0.95 -11.33
CA THR A 135 23.64 -1.37 -12.12
C THR A 135 24.30 -0.23 -12.89
N ALA A 136 23.71 0.98 -12.88
CA ALA A 136 24.21 2.18 -13.54
C ALA A 136 24.89 3.09 -12.51
#